data_AF-A0A8T4I9L0-F1
#
_entry.id   AF-A0A8T4I9L0-F1
#
_cell.length_a   1.000
_cell.length_b   1.000
_cell.length_c   1.000
_cell.angle_alpha   90.00
_cell.angle_beta   90.00
_cell.angle_gamma   90.00
#
_symmetry.space_group_name_H-M   'P 1'
#
loop_
_entity.id
_entity.type
_entity.pdbx_description
1 polymer ?
#
loop_
_entity_poly.entity_id
_entity_poly.type
_entity_poly.pdbx_seq_one_letter_code
_entity_poly.pdbx_strand_id
1 'polypeptide(L)'
;MPIPAAIVAVSDGAMSLEAANEPFRRAGLGASLSTSPLLQQLGAKIDNFLASRDLRANFLWQLGDAVDCRYFKVSLARCSADHDTARCMVSLIDQTGEYRTEHSLRREMMTDSLTGLPNRAGFGDLIESRVGASDRADYAVLVINLDRFSRVNACMGAVSGDELLISVARRLKGALRGRDVLARTGGDEFAVLLQMDEGPVDAMQVAKRIQRALTDPFRLSDFEIRVDCAIGVALGADAENDVEDMIRHAQFAVKRAKKTGRTEVYESKVFRVARAQFSIETELRRAVENGAMSLSFQPICDLATGKIVSFESLARWRTEAGADLSPSDFIPVAEESGLIVPLGRWAMEEAARTLAEWDRASGGDCGVKVAVNLSAIQLQRDQVPAMVSDALAQHGIDGSRLTLELTESAIVSDPDRIARTMRELKDLGATLAMDDFGTGYSNLAYLQSLPIDVLKIDRSFVTGMLADRDKVAIVRAILSLATALGMRTTAEGVESNELSQTLAALGCAYGQGYVYAKPLPADEAYQLLVERNA
;
A
#
# COMPACT_ATOMS: atom_id res chain seq x y z
N MET A 1 54.26 -42.15 0.61
CA MET A 1 53.08 -41.27 0.64
C MET A 1 53.40 -39.98 -0.09
N PRO A 2 52.61 -39.55 -1.09
CA PRO A 2 52.83 -38.32 -1.84
C PRO A 2 52.38 -37.05 -1.10
N ILE A 3 51.60 -37.20 -0.04
CA ILE A 3 51.05 -36.11 0.78
C ILE A 3 52.01 -35.82 1.94
N PRO A 4 52.29 -34.54 2.28
CA PRO A 4 53.03 -34.17 3.49
C PRO A 4 52.47 -34.84 4.75
N ALA A 5 53.29 -35.66 5.40
CA ALA A 5 52.89 -36.36 6.61
C ALA A 5 54.04 -36.49 7.60
N ALA A 6 53.70 -36.43 8.88
CA ALA A 6 54.63 -36.61 9.98
C ALA A 6 53.99 -37.37 11.15
N ILE A 7 54.80 -38.06 11.93
CA ILE A 7 54.42 -38.71 13.18
C ILE A 7 54.82 -37.79 14.32
N VAL A 8 53.83 -37.44 15.15
CA VAL A 8 54.02 -36.65 16.36
C VAL A 8 53.77 -37.57 17.56
N ALA A 9 54.70 -37.56 18.50
CA ALA A 9 54.61 -38.31 19.75
C ALA A 9 54.65 -37.35 20.94
N VAL A 10 53.91 -37.70 21.99
CA VAL A 10 53.97 -37.04 23.30
C VAL A 10 54.55 -38.01 24.30
N SER A 11 55.68 -37.62 24.91
CA SER A 11 56.36 -38.33 26.00
C SER A 11 56.69 -37.31 27.08
N ASP A 12 56.39 -37.62 28.34
CA ASP A 12 56.64 -36.74 29.51
C ASP A 12 56.17 -35.28 29.34
N GLY A 13 55.02 -35.09 28.68
CA GLY A 13 54.42 -33.77 28.45
C GLY A 13 55.09 -32.92 27.35
N ALA A 14 56.12 -33.45 26.68
CA ALA A 14 56.76 -32.81 25.54
C ALA A 14 56.31 -33.47 24.22
N MET A 15 55.74 -32.66 23.32
CA MET A 15 55.51 -33.08 21.93
C MET A 15 56.86 -33.19 21.21
N SER A 16 57.02 -34.17 20.31
CA SER A 16 58.18 -34.30 19.43
C SER A 16 57.78 -34.86 18.07
N LEU A 17 58.51 -34.46 17.02
CA LEU A 17 58.32 -34.95 15.65
C LEU A 17 59.21 -36.18 15.44
N GLU A 18 58.67 -37.40 15.55
CA GLU A 18 59.46 -38.64 15.46
C GLU A 18 59.89 -38.95 14.01
N ALA A 19 59.00 -38.70 13.04
CA ALA A 19 59.28 -38.97 11.64
C ALA A 19 58.51 -38.01 10.73
N ALA A 20 59.13 -37.61 9.62
CA ALA A 20 58.47 -36.83 8.58
C ALA A 20 58.92 -37.31 7.21
N ASN A 21 57.97 -37.41 6.27
CA ASN A 21 58.26 -37.80 4.90
C ASN A 21 58.88 -36.64 4.09
N GLU A 22 59.44 -36.96 2.93
CA GLU A 22 60.10 -35.97 2.07
C GLU A 22 59.18 -34.81 1.63
N PRO A 23 57.90 -35.03 1.23
CA PRO A 23 56.95 -33.95 0.97
C PRO A 23 56.76 -32.98 2.15
N PHE A 24 56.71 -33.50 3.39
CA PHE A 24 56.60 -32.66 4.60
C PHE A 24 57.82 -31.76 4.80
N ARG A 25 59.02 -32.28 4.56
CA ARG A 25 60.26 -31.49 4.66
C ARG A 25 60.36 -30.42 3.57
N ARG A 26 59.91 -30.74 2.35
CA ARG A 26 59.89 -29.78 1.22
C ARG A 26 58.84 -28.68 1.38
N ALA A 27 57.78 -28.92 2.13
CA ALA A 27 56.73 -27.93 2.42
C ALA A 27 57.19 -26.77 3.32
N GLY A 28 58.43 -26.80 3.85
CA GLY A 28 58.99 -25.72 4.66
C GLY A 28 58.39 -25.61 6.06
N LEU A 29 57.70 -26.65 6.54
CA LEU A 29 56.96 -26.67 7.81
C LEU A 29 57.84 -26.96 9.05
N GLY A 30 59.16 -26.79 8.93
CA GLY A 30 60.16 -27.00 9.99
C GLY A 30 60.35 -28.46 10.39
N ALA A 31 61.61 -28.84 10.69
CA ALA A 31 61.99 -30.21 11.08
C ALA A 31 62.40 -30.35 12.55
N SER A 32 62.36 -29.27 13.34
CA SER A 32 62.75 -29.25 14.75
C SER A 32 61.72 -28.54 15.62
N LEU A 33 61.63 -28.96 16.89
CA LEU A 33 60.65 -28.54 17.89
C LEU A 33 60.51 -27.04 18.08
N SER A 34 61.61 -26.30 17.93
CA SER A 34 61.66 -24.84 18.12
C SER A 34 61.29 -24.03 16.88
N THR A 35 61.16 -24.65 15.70
CA THR A 35 61.05 -23.96 14.40
C THR A 35 59.92 -24.47 13.51
N SER A 36 59.13 -25.46 13.95
CA SER A 36 57.98 -25.95 13.17
C SER A 36 56.73 -25.11 13.42
N PRO A 37 56.19 -24.40 12.41
CA PRO A 37 54.92 -23.68 12.52
C PRO A 37 53.75 -24.62 12.85
N LEU A 38 53.88 -25.91 12.49
CA LEU A 38 52.90 -26.95 12.78
C LEU A 38 52.75 -27.15 14.29
N LEU A 39 53.86 -27.39 15.01
CA LEU A 39 53.81 -27.65 16.46
C LEU A 39 53.46 -26.38 17.25
N GLN A 40 53.88 -25.20 16.77
CA GLN A 40 53.52 -23.92 17.39
C GLN A 40 52.03 -23.61 17.28
N GLN A 41 51.42 -23.81 16.11
CA GLN A 41 50.02 -23.42 15.87
C GLN A 41 49.00 -24.55 16.11
N LEU A 42 49.40 -25.81 15.91
CA LEU A 42 48.52 -26.97 16.05
C LEU A 42 48.81 -27.83 17.28
N GLY A 43 49.87 -27.53 18.04
CA GLY A 43 50.28 -28.33 19.20
C GLY A 43 49.14 -28.59 20.18
N ALA A 44 48.41 -27.55 20.58
CA ALA A 44 47.26 -27.70 21.50
C ALA A 44 46.14 -28.60 20.94
N LYS A 45 45.90 -28.56 19.62
CA LYS A 45 44.89 -29.42 18.98
C LYS A 45 45.36 -30.87 18.88
N ILE A 46 46.65 -31.09 18.64
CA ILE A 46 47.27 -32.42 18.60
C ILE A 46 47.27 -33.04 20.00
N ASP A 47 47.63 -32.28 21.03
CA ASP A 47 47.64 -32.72 22.42
C ASP A 47 46.24 -33.10 22.92
N ASN A 48 45.25 -32.23 22.66
CA ASN A 48 43.84 -32.54 22.94
C ASN A 48 43.34 -33.80 22.20
N PHE A 49 43.74 -33.98 20.93
CA PHE A 49 43.39 -35.19 20.18
C PHE A 49 44.03 -36.43 20.81
N LEU A 50 45.31 -36.37 21.18
CA LEU A 50 46.02 -37.50 21.81
C LEU A 50 45.46 -37.86 23.18
N ALA A 51 45.00 -36.86 23.96
CA ALA A 51 44.29 -37.05 25.24
C ALA A 51 42.86 -37.60 25.07
N SER A 52 42.23 -37.41 23.91
CA SER A 52 40.90 -37.95 23.61
C SER A 52 40.93 -39.47 23.33
N ARG A 53 39.76 -40.10 23.20
CA ARG A 53 39.63 -41.49 22.71
C ARG A 53 39.41 -41.57 21.20
N ASP A 54 39.48 -40.45 20.50
CA ASP A 54 39.19 -40.41 19.06
C ASP A 54 40.31 -41.09 18.28
N LEU A 55 39.90 -41.83 17.24
CA LEU A 55 40.82 -42.54 16.34
C LEU A 55 41.30 -41.63 15.21
N ARG A 56 40.50 -40.64 14.82
CA ARG A 56 40.81 -39.67 13.77
C ARG A 56 40.17 -38.32 14.06
N ALA A 57 40.84 -37.24 13.67
CA ALA A 57 40.29 -35.89 13.68
C ALA A 57 40.69 -35.16 12.39
N ASN A 58 39.77 -34.36 11.85
CA ASN A 58 40.03 -33.54 10.66
C ASN A 58 39.67 -32.10 10.95
N PHE A 59 40.52 -31.15 10.55
CA PHE A 59 40.22 -29.73 10.65
C PHE A 59 40.98 -28.93 9.59
N LEU A 60 40.51 -27.71 9.34
CA LEU A 60 41.20 -26.75 8.47
C LEU A 60 42.25 -25.98 9.26
N TRP A 61 43.40 -25.75 8.62
CA TRP A 61 44.48 -24.92 9.13
C TRP A 61 44.91 -23.92 8.07
N GLN A 62 44.96 -22.65 8.46
CA GLN A 62 45.45 -21.56 7.62
C GLN A 62 46.88 -21.22 8.03
N LEU A 63 47.77 -21.13 7.04
CA LEU A 63 49.17 -20.74 7.21
C LEU A 63 49.48 -19.51 6.35
N GLY A 64 50.02 -18.45 6.97
CA GLY A 64 50.44 -17.21 6.30
C GLY A 64 49.48 -16.02 6.46
N ASP A 65 49.96 -14.83 6.08
CA ASP A 65 49.23 -13.55 6.15
C ASP A 65 48.25 -13.39 4.96
N ALA A 66 47.34 -12.41 5.05
CA ALA A 66 46.19 -12.25 4.14
C ALA A 66 46.48 -12.23 2.62
N VAL A 67 47.73 -11.98 2.21
CA VAL A 67 48.14 -11.90 0.80
C VAL A 67 48.76 -13.20 0.29
N ASP A 68 49.36 -14.03 1.16
CA ASP A 68 50.02 -15.30 0.80
C ASP A 68 49.53 -16.45 1.71
N CYS A 69 48.22 -16.50 1.95
CA CYS A 69 47.61 -17.53 2.77
C CYS A 69 47.48 -18.86 2.01
N ARG A 70 47.76 -19.95 2.73
CA ARG A 70 47.52 -21.33 2.30
C ARG A 70 46.55 -22.02 3.23
N TYR A 71 45.68 -22.85 2.66
CA TYR A 71 44.67 -23.61 3.39
C TYR A 71 45.00 -25.10 3.33
N PHE A 72 45.21 -25.71 4.49
CA PHE A 72 45.49 -27.13 4.62
C PHE A 72 44.35 -27.85 5.31
N LYS A 73 43.92 -28.98 4.76
CA LYS A 73 43.16 -29.99 5.50
C LYS A 73 44.13 -30.83 6.31
N VAL A 74 44.04 -30.70 7.63
CA VAL A 74 44.84 -31.47 8.58
C VAL A 74 44.06 -32.69 9.01
N SER A 75 44.65 -33.87 8.81
CA SER A 75 44.09 -35.14 9.27
C SER A 75 45.03 -35.76 10.30
N LEU A 76 44.51 -35.91 11.53
CA LEU A 76 45.14 -36.63 12.62
C LEU A 76 44.62 -38.06 12.64
N ALA A 77 45.51 -39.04 12.73
CA ALA A 77 45.15 -40.45 12.91
C ALA A 77 45.99 -41.04 14.03
N ARG A 78 45.35 -41.67 15.02
CA ARG A 78 46.06 -42.32 16.13
C ARG A 78 46.84 -43.54 15.61
N CYS A 79 48.10 -43.65 16.01
CA CYS A 79 48.91 -44.85 15.73
C CYS A 79 48.65 -45.88 16.85
N SER A 80 48.41 -47.14 16.51
CA SER A 80 48.13 -48.19 17.51
C SER A 80 49.41 -48.75 18.14
N ALA A 81 49.37 -48.81 19.48
CA ALA A 81 50.10 -49.62 20.47
C ALA A 81 51.65 -49.59 20.50
N ASP A 82 52.17 -48.77 21.42
CA ASP A 82 53.14 -49.24 22.42
C ASP A 82 52.82 -48.54 23.75
N HIS A 83 52.94 -49.25 24.88
CA HIS A 83 52.19 -48.97 26.13
C HIS A 83 52.55 -47.68 26.90
N ASP A 84 53.45 -46.84 26.39
CA ASP A 84 53.98 -45.67 27.14
C ASP A 84 54.10 -44.37 26.32
N THR A 85 53.65 -44.33 25.06
CA THR A 85 53.79 -43.12 24.23
C THR A 85 52.57 -42.86 23.36
N ALA A 86 51.93 -41.70 23.54
CA ALA A 86 50.79 -41.29 22.72
C ALA A 86 51.29 -40.78 21.36
N ARG A 87 51.00 -41.52 20.28
CA ARG A 87 51.45 -41.20 18.92
C ARG A 87 50.28 -40.95 17.97
N CYS A 88 50.43 -39.94 17.11
CA CYS A 88 49.53 -39.74 15.98
C CYS A 88 50.29 -39.39 14.71
N MET A 89 49.72 -39.80 13.58
CA MET A 89 50.13 -39.34 12.27
C MET A 89 49.33 -38.09 11.90
N VAL A 90 50.05 -37.03 11.53
CA VAL A 90 49.52 -35.79 10.97
C VAL A 90 49.74 -35.84 9.46
N SER A 91 48.70 -35.61 8.68
CA SER A 91 48.80 -35.44 7.23
C SER A 91 48.16 -34.13 6.81
N LEU A 92 48.76 -33.47 5.81
CA LEU A 92 48.38 -32.14 5.34
C LEU A 92 48.09 -32.19 3.85
N ILE A 93 46.84 -31.93 3.48
CA ILE A 93 46.43 -31.82 2.08
C ILE A 93 46.25 -30.33 1.79
N ASP A 94 47.01 -29.80 0.82
CA ASP A 94 46.87 -28.41 0.37
C ASP A 94 45.56 -28.26 -0.42
N GLN A 95 44.62 -27.50 0.13
CA GLN A 95 43.33 -27.17 -0.47
C GLN A 95 43.28 -25.71 -0.92
N THR A 96 44.42 -25.02 -1.01
CA THR A 96 44.45 -23.59 -1.36
C THR A 96 43.82 -23.32 -2.73
N GLY A 97 44.06 -24.19 -3.72
CA GLY A 97 43.44 -24.06 -5.05
C GLY A 97 41.93 -24.25 -5.02
N GLU A 98 41.44 -25.25 -4.30
CA GLU A 98 40.01 -25.54 -4.12
C GLU A 98 39.32 -24.38 -3.40
N TYR A 99 39.91 -23.92 -2.29
CA TYR A 99 39.38 -22.81 -1.50
C TYR A 99 39.38 -21.49 -2.27
N ARG A 100 40.46 -21.17 -3.00
CA ARG A 100 40.51 -19.96 -3.85
C ARG A 100 39.50 -20.04 -5.00
N THR A 101 39.31 -21.21 -5.59
CA THR A 101 38.32 -21.44 -6.65
C THR A 101 36.91 -21.29 -6.10
N GLU A 102 36.59 -21.94 -4.98
CA GLU A 102 35.30 -21.83 -4.30
C GLU A 102 34.99 -20.39 -3.89
N HIS A 103 35.98 -19.68 -3.33
CA HIS A 103 35.80 -18.29 -2.89
C HIS A 103 35.63 -17.32 -4.07
N SER A 104 36.31 -17.58 -5.19
CA SER A 104 36.18 -16.81 -6.43
C SER A 104 34.85 -17.10 -7.12
N LEU A 105 34.43 -18.36 -7.21
CA LEU A 105 33.11 -18.77 -7.72
C LEU A 105 31.99 -18.16 -6.89
N ARG A 106 32.09 -18.22 -5.56
CA ARG A 106 31.11 -17.59 -4.67
C ARG A 106 31.05 -16.08 -4.88
N ARG A 107 32.19 -15.42 -5.07
CA ARG A 107 32.23 -13.98 -5.37
C ARG A 107 31.55 -13.69 -6.71
N GLU A 108 31.88 -14.46 -7.75
CA GLU A 108 31.32 -14.31 -9.10
C GLU A 108 29.80 -14.56 -9.13
N MET A 109 29.30 -15.53 -8.37
CA MET A 109 27.86 -15.81 -8.22
C MET A 109 27.09 -14.73 -7.46
N MET A 110 27.77 -13.89 -6.68
CA MET A 110 27.13 -12.91 -5.78
C MET A 110 27.38 -11.45 -6.18
N THR A 111 28.13 -11.22 -7.24
CA THR A 111 28.42 -9.87 -7.75
C THR A 111 27.91 -9.68 -9.17
N ASP A 112 27.46 -8.47 -9.47
CA ASP A 112 27.17 -8.01 -10.81
C ASP A 112 28.50 -7.72 -11.53
N SER A 113 28.74 -8.42 -12.64
CA SER A 113 30.02 -8.35 -13.37
C SER A 113 30.29 -6.99 -14.00
N LEU A 114 29.26 -6.18 -14.27
CA LEU A 114 29.40 -4.86 -14.86
C LEU A 114 29.80 -3.80 -13.83
N THR A 115 29.07 -3.73 -12.72
CA THR A 115 29.23 -2.66 -11.71
C THR A 115 30.12 -3.06 -10.55
N GLY A 116 30.37 -4.37 -10.36
CA GLY A 116 31.08 -4.92 -9.20
C GLY A 116 30.28 -4.83 -7.89
N LEU A 117 29.02 -4.39 -7.94
CA LEU A 117 28.11 -4.37 -6.80
C LEU A 117 27.59 -5.79 -6.51
N PRO A 118 27.05 -6.06 -5.31
CA PRO A 118 26.27 -7.28 -5.08
C PRO A 118 25.15 -7.40 -6.12
N ASN A 119 24.96 -8.60 -6.65
CA ASN A 119 23.79 -8.92 -7.48
C ASN A 119 22.59 -9.25 -6.58
N ARG A 120 21.45 -9.66 -7.17
CA ARG A 120 20.24 -9.99 -6.40
C ARG A 120 20.49 -11.04 -5.31
N ALA A 121 21.22 -12.12 -5.63
CA ALA A 121 21.55 -13.17 -4.67
C ALA A 121 22.49 -12.63 -3.57
N GLY A 122 23.54 -11.90 -3.97
CA GLY A 122 24.47 -11.25 -3.04
C GLY A 122 23.79 -10.26 -2.10
N PHE A 123 22.79 -9.54 -2.59
CA PHE A 123 22.02 -8.59 -1.79
C PHE A 123 21.09 -9.30 -0.80
N GLY A 124 20.46 -10.41 -1.21
CA GLY A 124 19.65 -11.25 -0.31
C GLY A 124 20.48 -11.77 0.87
N ASP A 125 21.62 -12.40 0.61
CA ASP A 125 22.55 -12.88 1.66
C ASP A 125 23.01 -11.75 2.60
N LEU A 126 23.21 -10.54 2.06
CA LEU A 126 23.61 -9.37 2.87
C LEU A 126 22.48 -8.86 3.76
N ILE A 127 21.23 -8.95 3.31
CA ILE A 127 20.08 -8.62 4.16
C ILE A 127 19.90 -9.70 5.22
N GLU A 128 19.94 -10.99 4.87
CA GLU A 128 19.83 -12.10 5.83
C GLU A 128 20.89 -12.05 6.92
N SER A 129 22.13 -11.71 6.57
CA SER A 129 23.23 -11.64 7.54
C SER A 129 23.21 -10.39 8.42
N ARG A 130 22.57 -9.30 8.00
CA ARG A 130 22.56 -8.02 8.73
C ARG A 130 21.24 -7.73 9.46
N VAL A 131 20.12 -8.27 8.98
CA VAL A 131 18.78 -7.99 9.49
C VAL A 131 18.31 -9.17 10.34
N GLY A 132 18.53 -9.08 11.64
CA GLY A 132 17.99 -10.01 12.61
C GLY A 132 16.47 -9.86 12.76
N ALA A 133 15.78 -10.92 13.21
CA ALA A 133 14.33 -10.88 13.42
C ALA A 133 13.90 -9.85 14.49
N SER A 134 14.73 -9.58 15.49
CA SER A 134 14.47 -8.59 16.56
C SER A 134 14.64 -7.14 16.13
N ASP A 135 15.50 -6.89 15.14
CA ASP A 135 15.94 -5.53 14.77
C ASP A 135 15.39 -5.12 13.40
N ARG A 136 14.47 -5.92 12.85
CA ARG A 136 13.94 -5.76 11.48
C ARG A 136 13.25 -4.40 11.27
N ALA A 137 12.68 -3.82 12.33
CA ALA A 137 12.05 -2.50 12.28
C ALA A 137 13.05 -1.35 12.01
N ASP A 138 14.33 -1.57 12.30
CA ASP A 138 15.39 -0.57 12.11
C ASP A 138 15.95 -0.56 10.69
N TYR A 139 15.47 -1.44 9.81
CA TYR A 139 15.97 -1.55 8.44
C TYR A 139 14.91 -1.20 7.40
N ALA A 140 15.36 -0.66 6.27
CA ALA A 140 14.54 -0.42 5.10
C ALA A 140 15.28 -0.83 3.83
N VAL A 141 14.51 -1.30 2.83
CA VAL A 141 15.02 -1.59 1.49
C VAL A 141 14.42 -0.57 0.52
N LEU A 142 15.29 0.10 -0.24
CA LEU A 142 14.90 0.96 -1.35
C LEU A 142 15.19 0.23 -2.64
N VAL A 143 14.25 0.25 -3.58
CA VAL A 143 14.47 -0.18 -4.95
C VAL A 143 14.34 1.03 -5.86
N ILE A 144 15.31 1.18 -6.75
CA ILE A 144 15.47 2.31 -7.66
C ILE A 144 15.45 1.74 -9.07
N ASN A 145 14.52 2.20 -9.90
CA ASN A 145 14.45 1.82 -11.30
C ASN A 145 14.66 3.05 -12.18
N LEU A 146 15.59 2.96 -13.13
CA LEU A 146 15.88 4.05 -14.05
C LEU A 146 14.79 4.13 -15.12
N ASP A 147 14.19 5.30 -15.30
CA ASP A 147 13.14 5.48 -16.29
C ASP A 147 13.72 5.56 -17.71
N ARG A 148 13.06 4.86 -18.64
CA ARG A 148 13.39 4.86 -20.08
C ARG A 148 14.82 4.42 -20.41
N PHE A 149 15.49 3.66 -19.53
CA PHE A 149 16.82 3.10 -19.82
C PHE A 149 16.86 2.30 -21.13
N SER A 150 15.81 1.53 -21.41
CA SER A 150 15.66 0.78 -22.68
C SER A 150 15.75 1.67 -23.93
N ARG A 151 15.33 2.94 -23.84
CA ARG A 151 15.43 3.91 -24.93
C ARG A 151 16.88 4.40 -25.13
N VAL A 152 17.66 4.53 -24.05
CA VAL A 152 19.09 4.84 -24.14
C VAL A 152 19.82 3.72 -24.87
N ASN A 153 19.56 2.46 -24.50
CA ASN A 153 20.13 1.30 -25.19
C ASN A 153 19.75 1.24 -26.67
N ALA A 154 18.48 1.53 -26.99
CA ALA A 154 18.00 1.52 -28.37
C ALA A 154 18.62 2.63 -29.24
N CYS A 155 18.90 3.80 -28.66
CA CYS A 155 19.43 4.95 -29.40
C CYS A 155 20.96 5.00 -29.47
N MET A 156 21.67 4.53 -28.44
CA MET A 156 23.12 4.72 -28.29
C MET A 156 23.92 3.41 -28.16
N GLY A 157 23.23 2.27 -28.24
CA GLY A 157 23.84 0.95 -28.15
C GLY A 157 24.13 0.49 -26.72
N ALA A 158 24.38 -0.81 -26.57
CA ALA A 158 24.57 -1.47 -25.28
C ALA A 158 25.77 -0.94 -24.49
N VAL A 159 26.88 -0.61 -25.16
CA VAL A 159 28.10 -0.12 -24.51
C VAL A 159 27.86 1.21 -23.78
N SER A 160 27.10 2.12 -24.38
CA SER A 160 26.71 3.39 -23.76
C SER A 160 25.77 3.18 -22.56
N GLY A 161 24.86 2.21 -22.67
CA GLY A 161 24.00 1.78 -21.56
C GLY A 161 24.80 1.25 -20.37
N ASP A 162 25.82 0.44 -20.64
CA ASP A 162 26.71 -0.10 -19.63
C ASP A 162 27.51 1.01 -18.93
N GLU A 163 28.04 1.97 -19.69
CA GLU A 163 28.72 3.16 -19.14
C GLU A 163 27.79 4.01 -18.26
N LEU A 164 26.52 4.15 -18.67
CA LEU A 164 25.49 4.82 -17.88
C LEU A 164 25.26 4.10 -16.55
N LEU A 165 25.09 2.78 -16.57
CA LEU A 165 24.84 1.99 -15.36
C LEU A 165 26.03 2.05 -14.38
N ILE A 166 27.26 2.01 -14.90
CA ILE A 166 28.47 2.20 -14.07
C ILE A 166 28.49 3.61 -13.45
N SER A 167 28.12 4.63 -14.22
CA SER A 167 28.08 6.01 -13.75
C SER A 167 26.99 6.24 -12.71
N VAL A 168 25.81 5.64 -12.91
CA VAL A 168 24.71 5.62 -11.92
C VAL A 168 25.18 4.93 -10.65
N ALA A 169 25.79 3.75 -10.74
CA ALA A 169 26.29 3.01 -9.58
C ALA A 169 27.27 3.84 -8.74
N ARG A 170 28.23 4.53 -9.39
CA ARG A 170 29.18 5.43 -8.71
C ARG A 170 28.47 6.59 -8.03
N ARG A 171 27.49 7.21 -8.70
CA ARG A 171 26.78 8.37 -8.16
C ARG A 171 25.86 7.99 -6.99
N LEU A 172 25.16 6.86 -7.10
CA LEU A 172 24.40 6.27 -6.00
C LEU A 172 25.30 5.99 -4.81
N LYS A 173 26.46 5.37 -5.01
CA LYS A 173 27.42 5.09 -3.94
C LYS A 173 27.89 6.37 -3.22
N GLY A 174 28.10 7.48 -3.95
CA GLY A 174 28.43 8.78 -3.36
C GLY A 174 27.27 9.43 -2.59
N ALA A 175 26.03 9.05 -2.88
CA ALA A 175 24.83 9.52 -2.19
C ALA A 175 24.45 8.66 -0.98
N LEU A 176 25.25 7.66 -0.59
CA LEU A 176 24.95 6.73 0.51
C LEU A 176 25.95 6.87 1.67
N ARG A 177 25.54 6.50 2.88
CA ARG A 177 26.41 6.45 4.06
C ARG A 177 27.30 5.21 3.98
N GLY A 178 28.45 5.20 4.68
CA GLY A 178 29.40 4.08 4.63
C GLY A 178 28.86 2.73 5.14
N ARG A 179 27.77 2.74 5.92
CA ARG A 179 27.10 1.53 6.43
C ARG A 179 25.99 1.00 5.51
N ASP A 180 25.52 1.82 4.56
CA ASP A 180 24.46 1.46 3.62
C ASP A 180 25.03 0.50 2.58
N VAL A 181 24.21 -0.45 2.12
CA VAL A 181 24.61 -1.43 1.10
C VAL A 181 23.91 -1.11 -0.20
N LEU A 182 24.68 -0.85 -1.26
CA LEU A 182 24.17 -0.68 -2.62
C LEU A 182 24.36 -1.98 -3.41
N ALA A 183 23.33 -2.41 -4.14
CA ALA A 183 23.33 -3.56 -5.02
C ALA A 183 22.71 -3.23 -6.38
N ARG A 184 23.02 -4.05 -7.40
CA ARG A 184 22.34 -4.04 -8.69
C ARG A 184 21.59 -5.35 -8.86
N THR A 185 20.26 -5.30 -8.76
CA THR A 185 19.41 -6.50 -8.74
C THR A 185 19.11 -7.05 -10.13
N GLY A 186 19.26 -6.23 -11.18
CA GLY A 186 19.20 -6.68 -12.57
C GLY A 186 18.74 -5.57 -13.52
N GLY A 187 19.12 -5.65 -14.80
CA GLY A 187 18.71 -4.68 -15.80
C GLY A 187 19.10 -3.24 -15.42
N ASP A 188 18.09 -2.39 -15.25
CA ASP A 188 18.16 -0.98 -14.84
C ASP A 188 17.74 -0.76 -13.38
N GLU A 189 17.69 -1.82 -12.57
CA GLU A 189 17.26 -1.82 -11.18
C GLU A 189 18.45 -1.88 -10.21
N PHE A 190 18.43 -0.96 -9.25
CA PHE A 190 19.35 -0.91 -8.11
C PHE A 190 18.56 -1.08 -6.82
N ALA A 191 19.20 -1.66 -5.81
CA ALA A 191 18.62 -1.79 -4.47
C ALA A 191 19.58 -1.26 -3.41
N VAL A 192 19.02 -0.70 -2.34
CA VAL A 192 19.77 -0.17 -1.20
C VAL A 192 19.20 -0.72 0.09
N LEU A 193 20.03 -1.31 0.95
CA LEU A 193 19.70 -1.62 2.33
C LEU A 193 20.18 -0.49 3.23
N LEU A 194 19.26 0.05 4.02
CA LEU A 194 19.50 1.13 4.97
C LEU A 194 19.21 0.66 6.39
N GLN A 195 20.05 1.13 7.32
CA GLN A 195 19.76 1.11 8.75
C GLN A 195 19.30 2.51 9.17
N MET A 196 18.06 2.58 9.66
CA MET A 196 17.38 3.78 10.12
C MET A 196 17.69 4.00 11.61
N ASP A 197 18.01 5.23 11.98
CA ASP A 197 18.21 5.62 13.39
C ASP A 197 16.95 6.33 13.93
N GLU A 198 16.24 7.07 13.08
CA GLU A 198 15.06 7.90 13.45
C GLU A 198 13.76 7.39 12.79
N GLY A 199 13.73 6.11 12.41
CA GLY A 199 12.56 5.46 11.79
C GLY A 199 12.35 5.83 10.31
N PRO A 200 11.12 5.68 9.76
CA PRO A 200 10.84 5.75 8.32
C PRO A 200 11.22 7.05 7.61
N VAL A 201 11.37 8.15 8.37
CA VAL A 201 11.80 9.45 7.84
C VAL A 201 13.18 9.36 7.20
N ASP A 202 14.09 8.54 7.76
CA ASP A 202 15.44 8.35 7.22
C ASP A 202 15.42 7.78 5.81
N ALA A 203 14.57 6.77 5.56
CA ALA A 203 14.44 6.15 4.24
C ALA A 203 13.98 7.18 3.19
N MET A 204 13.05 8.08 3.55
CA MET A 204 12.57 9.14 2.66
C MET A 204 13.64 10.22 2.40
N GLN A 205 14.45 10.56 3.41
CA GLN A 205 15.57 11.49 3.22
C GLN A 205 16.62 10.91 2.27
N VAL A 206 16.95 9.63 2.41
CA VAL A 206 17.89 8.95 1.51
C VAL A 206 17.33 8.87 0.10
N ALA A 207 16.06 8.51 -0.08
CA ALA A 207 15.41 8.50 -1.40
C ALA A 207 15.48 9.88 -2.08
N LYS A 208 15.20 10.96 -1.34
CA LYS A 208 15.32 12.33 -1.85
C LYS A 208 16.76 12.71 -2.22
N ARG A 209 17.75 12.25 -1.45
CA ARG A 209 19.18 12.47 -1.74
C ARG A 209 19.61 11.73 -3.01
N ILE A 210 19.12 10.51 -3.20
CA ILE A 210 19.34 9.71 -4.41
C ILE A 210 18.72 10.40 -5.64
N GLN A 211 17.46 10.83 -5.57
CA GLN A 211 16.81 11.55 -6.68
C GLN A 211 17.57 12.81 -7.08
N ARG A 212 17.99 13.60 -6.09
CA ARG A 212 18.81 14.81 -6.34
C ARG A 212 20.13 14.47 -7.01
N ALA A 213 20.82 13.42 -6.57
CA ALA A 213 22.07 12.99 -7.20
C ALA A 213 21.86 12.59 -8.67
N LEU A 214 20.74 11.94 -8.99
CA LEU A 214 20.43 11.52 -10.37
C LEU A 214 19.88 12.64 -11.26
N THR A 215 19.51 13.80 -10.69
CA THR A 215 19.00 14.97 -11.44
C THR A 215 20.06 15.58 -12.35
N ASP A 216 21.33 15.58 -11.90
CA ASP A 216 22.44 16.09 -12.71
C ASP A 216 22.62 15.21 -13.96
N PRO A 217 22.87 15.79 -15.15
CA PRO A 217 23.06 14.97 -16.34
C PRO A 217 24.27 14.04 -16.26
N PHE A 218 24.21 12.93 -16.98
CA PHE A 218 25.32 12.02 -17.21
C PHE A 218 26.00 12.35 -18.53
N ARG A 219 27.31 12.59 -18.48
CA ARG A 219 28.12 12.73 -19.69
C ARG A 219 28.58 11.35 -20.13
N LEU A 220 28.09 10.90 -21.28
CA LEU A 220 28.49 9.65 -21.92
C LEU A 220 29.05 10.02 -23.29
N SER A 221 30.36 9.82 -23.48
CA SER A 221 31.06 10.30 -24.68
C SER A 221 30.78 11.80 -24.94
N ASP A 222 30.22 12.16 -26.10
CA ASP A 222 29.88 13.54 -26.48
C ASP A 222 28.45 13.99 -26.08
N PHE A 223 27.67 13.12 -25.43
CA PHE A 223 26.26 13.38 -25.12
C PHE A 223 26.03 13.62 -23.63
N GLU A 224 25.06 14.49 -23.35
CA GLU A 224 24.60 14.78 -21.99
C GLU A 224 23.17 14.24 -21.81
N ILE A 225 23.03 13.21 -20.98
CA ILE A 225 21.78 12.45 -20.81
C ILE A 225 21.20 12.70 -19.43
N ARG A 226 19.92 13.07 -19.38
CA ARG A 226 19.16 13.09 -18.13
C ARG A 226 18.43 11.78 -17.94
N VAL A 227 18.51 11.23 -16.73
CA VAL A 227 17.88 9.98 -16.36
C VAL A 227 17.03 10.24 -15.12
N ASP A 228 15.72 10.05 -15.27
CA ASP A 228 14.80 10.06 -14.14
C ASP A 228 14.79 8.67 -13.48
N CYS A 229 14.31 8.60 -12.25
CA CYS A 229 14.16 7.32 -11.56
C CYS A 229 12.88 7.25 -10.72
N ALA A 230 12.33 6.06 -10.65
CA ALA A 230 11.26 5.71 -9.72
C ALA A 230 11.87 4.99 -8.51
N ILE A 231 11.51 5.42 -7.29
CA ILE A 231 12.00 4.82 -6.04
C ILE A 231 10.82 4.29 -5.24
N GLY A 232 10.88 3.01 -4.89
CA GLY A 232 9.99 2.35 -3.96
C GLY A 232 10.73 2.01 -2.67
N VAL A 233 10.07 2.18 -1.52
CA VAL A 233 10.63 1.93 -0.19
C VAL A 233 9.84 0.81 0.47
N ALA A 234 10.49 -0.15 1.12
CA ALA A 234 9.85 -1.10 2.03
C ALA A 234 10.51 -1.03 3.41
N LEU A 235 9.69 -0.92 4.44
CA LEU A 235 10.12 -0.95 5.83
C LEU A 235 10.21 -2.41 6.30
N GLY A 236 11.25 -2.75 7.05
CA GLY A 236 11.40 -4.12 7.57
C GLY A 236 10.31 -4.50 8.57
N ALA A 237 9.69 -3.52 9.23
CA ALA A 237 8.52 -3.75 10.08
C ALA A 237 7.32 -4.39 9.33
N ASP A 238 7.22 -4.20 8.01
CA ASP A 238 6.15 -4.74 7.16
C ASP A 238 6.52 -6.09 6.50
N ALA A 239 7.68 -6.68 6.81
CA ALA A 239 8.11 -7.97 6.29
C ALA A 239 7.82 -9.09 7.31
N GLU A 240 6.79 -9.90 7.03
CA GLU A 240 6.24 -10.87 7.98
C GLU A 240 7.18 -12.06 8.22
N ASN A 241 7.85 -12.60 7.20
CA ASN A 241 8.63 -13.85 7.36
C ASN A 241 9.94 -13.94 6.56
N ASP A 242 10.04 -13.33 5.37
CA ASP A 242 11.19 -13.53 4.46
C ASP A 242 11.92 -12.21 4.11
N VAL A 243 13.24 -12.28 3.97
CA VAL A 243 14.10 -11.20 3.46
C VAL A 243 13.76 -10.87 2.01
N GLU A 244 13.40 -11.88 1.21
CA GLU A 244 12.98 -11.64 -0.17
C GLU A 244 11.68 -10.83 -0.26
N ASP A 245 10.82 -10.88 0.78
CA ASP A 245 9.62 -10.06 0.84
C ASP A 245 9.95 -8.56 0.92
N MET A 246 11.00 -8.15 1.63
CA MET A 246 11.43 -6.74 1.69
C MET A 246 11.78 -6.20 0.30
N ILE A 247 12.53 -6.97 -0.49
CA ILE A 247 12.90 -6.60 -1.86
C ILE A 247 11.64 -6.53 -2.73
N ARG A 248 10.77 -7.54 -2.64
CA ARG A 248 9.54 -7.64 -3.43
C ARG A 248 8.56 -6.48 -3.10
N HIS A 249 8.41 -6.15 -1.83
CA HIS A 249 7.60 -5.03 -1.34
C HIS A 249 8.10 -3.69 -1.91
N ALA A 250 9.41 -3.46 -1.88
CA ALA A 250 9.99 -2.25 -2.46
C ALA A 250 9.80 -2.21 -3.99
N GLN A 251 9.93 -3.33 -4.70
CA GLN A 251 9.62 -3.44 -6.13
C GLN A 251 8.14 -3.13 -6.44
N PHE A 252 7.20 -3.54 -5.58
CA PHE A 252 5.79 -3.15 -5.73
C PHE A 252 5.59 -1.65 -5.58
N ALA A 253 6.25 -1.02 -4.60
CA ALA A 253 6.20 0.43 -4.43
C ALA A 253 6.79 1.17 -5.65
N VAL A 254 7.84 0.65 -6.30
CA VAL A 254 8.38 1.22 -7.55
C VAL A 254 7.31 1.29 -8.65
N LYS A 255 6.46 0.26 -8.79
CA LYS A 255 5.37 0.28 -9.79
C LYS A 255 4.38 1.42 -9.56
N ARG A 256 4.12 1.76 -8.30
CA ARG A 256 3.30 2.94 -7.93
C ARG A 256 4.05 4.24 -8.19
N ALA A 257 5.33 4.30 -7.82
CA ALA A 257 6.18 5.47 -8.01
C ALA A 257 6.27 5.87 -9.50
N LYS A 258 6.29 4.88 -10.41
CA LYS A 258 6.22 5.12 -11.86
C LYS A 258 4.91 5.79 -12.33
N LYS A 259 3.80 5.57 -11.63
CA LYS A 259 2.50 6.19 -11.95
C LYS A 259 2.35 7.57 -11.32
N THR A 260 2.79 7.73 -10.07
CA THR A 260 2.62 8.97 -9.30
C THR A 260 3.74 9.99 -9.54
N GLY A 261 4.88 9.55 -10.06
CA GLY A 261 6.07 10.38 -10.24
C GLY A 261 6.75 10.78 -8.93
N ARG A 262 6.43 10.11 -7.81
CA ARG A 262 6.96 10.40 -6.48
C ARG A 262 7.52 9.12 -5.86
N THR A 263 8.37 9.27 -4.84
CA THR A 263 8.81 8.13 -4.02
C THR A 263 7.61 7.56 -3.27
N GLU A 264 7.41 6.26 -3.38
CA GLU A 264 6.30 5.56 -2.72
C GLU A 264 6.83 4.61 -1.65
N VAL A 265 6.17 4.59 -0.49
CA VAL A 265 6.42 3.61 0.56
C VAL A 265 5.44 2.46 0.38
N TYR A 266 5.96 1.24 0.46
CA TYR A 266 5.16 0.04 0.55
C TYR A 266 4.49 0.03 1.92
N GLU A 267 3.18 0.16 1.91
CA GLU A 267 2.34 0.04 3.10
C GLU A 267 1.49 -1.21 2.95
N SER A 268 1.63 -2.16 3.87
CA SER A 268 0.87 -3.42 3.96
C SER A 268 -0.66 -3.19 3.92
N LYS A 269 -1.13 -1.99 4.28
CA LYS A 269 -2.55 -1.57 4.21
C LYS A 269 -3.13 -1.47 2.80
N VAL A 270 -2.33 -1.16 1.77
CA VAL A 270 -2.86 -0.95 0.40
C VAL A 270 -3.26 -2.27 -0.28
N PHE A 271 -2.63 -3.39 0.07
CA PHE A 271 -3.02 -4.70 -0.48
C PHE A 271 -4.34 -5.24 0.14
N ARG A 272 -4.62 -4.92 1.41
CA ARG A 272 -5.95 -5.17 2.00
C ARG A 272 -7.04 -4.35 1.33
N VAL A 273 -6.78 -3.09 0.98
CA VAL A 273 -7.75 -2.24 0.31
C VAL A 273 -8.06 -2.76 -1.09
N ALA A 274 -7.05 -3.08 -1.91
CA ALA A 274 -7.29 -3.62 -3.26
C ALA A 274 -8.01 -4.99 -3.24
N ARG A 275 -7.68 -5.89 -2.30
CA ARG A 275 -8.39 -7.18 -2.15
C ARG A 275 -9.79 -7.00 -1.58
N ALA A 276 -9.98 -6.09 -0.62
CA ALA A 276 -11.30 -5.77 -0.08
C ALA A 276 -12.20 -5.13 -1.15
N GLN A 277 -11.68 -4.19 -1.94
CA GLN A 277 -12.39 -3.58 -3.06
C GLN A 277 -12.80 -4.62 -4.11
N PHE A 278 -11.93 -5.55 -4.46
CA PHE A 278 -12.29 -6.64 -5.40
C PHE A 278 -13.35 -7.60 -4.83
N SER A 279 -13.28 -7.92 -3.53
CA SER A 279 -14.30 -8.73 -2.85
C SER A 279 -15.64 -7.99 -2.81
N ILE A 280 -15.61 -6.70 -2.43
CA ILE A 280 -16.77 -5.81 -2.40
C ILE A 280 -17.39 -5.73 -3.79
N GLU A 281 -16.61 -5.52 -4.85
CA GLU A 281 -17.13 -5.46 -6.22
C GLU A 281 -17.85 -6.76 -6.61
N THR A 282 -17.22 -7.91 -6.34
CA THR A 282 -17.77 -9.23 -6.71
C THR A 282 -19.07 -9.52 -5.96
N GLU A 283 -19.11 -9.26 -4.65
CA GLU A 283 -20.29 -9.47 -3.83
C GLU A 283 -21.38 -8.43 -4.12
N LEU A 284 -21.02 -7.16 -4.35
CA LEU A 284 -21.97 -6.09 -4.68
C LEU A 284 -22.71 -6.39 -5.98
N ARG A 285 -22.00 -6.86 -7.01
CA ARG A 285 -22.61 -7.27 -8.28
C ARG A 285 -23.69 -8.33 -8.05
N ARG A 286 -23.38 -9.37 -7.25
CA ARG A 286 -24.35 -10.41 -6.89
C ARG A 286 -25.48 -9.87 -6.03
N ALA A 287 -25.20 -8.94 -5.12
CA ALA A 287 -26.22 -8.38 -4.24
C ALA A 287 -27.26 -7.57 -5.00
N VAL A 288 -26.83 -6.80 -6.01
CA VAL A 288 -27.72 -6.06 -6.92
C VAL A 288 -28.53 -7.03 -7.79
N GLU A 289 -27.90 -8.09 -8.32
CA GLU A 289 -28.59 -9.08 -9.18
C GLU A 289 -29.57 -9.98 -8.40
N ASN A 290 -29.24 -10.36 -7.17
CA ASN A 290 -30.00 -11.33 -6.36
C ASN A 290 -30.95 -10.67 -5.35
N GLY A 291 -31.08 -9.34 -5.35
CA GLY A 291 -31.97 -8.62 -4.43
C GLY A 291 -31.56 -8.69 -2.95
N ALA A 292 -30.26 -8.75 -2.66
CA ALA A 292 -29.72 -8.79 -1.29
C ALA A 292 -29.49 -7.40 -0.68
N MET A 293 -30.00 -6.36 -1.34
CA MET A 293 -29.94 -4.97 -0.88
C MET A 293 -31.30 -4.49 -0.39
N SER A 294 -31.29 -3.48 0.48
CA SER A 294 -32.50 -2.83 0.98
C SER A 294 -32.33 -1.32 1.10
N LEU A 295 -33.44 -0.59 1.11
CA LEU A 295 -33.44 0.84 1.41
C LEU A 295 -33.85 1.07 2.86
N SER A 296 -33.15 1.99 3.52
CA SER A 296 -33.65 2.66 4.73
C SER A 296 -34.10 4.07 4.39
N PHE A 297 -35.05 4.58 5.15
CA PHE A 297 -35.71 5.86 4.93
C PHE A 297 -35.49 6.75 6.14
N GLN A 298 -34.85 7.91 5.93
CA GLN A 298 -34.65 8.90 6.99
C GLN A 298 -35.61 10.07 6.80
N PRO A 299 -36.40 10.47 7.83
CA PRO A 299 -37.39 11.52 7.65
C PRO A 299 -36.76 12.91 7.52
N ILE A 300 -37.29 13.67 6.58
CA ILE A 300 -37.05 15.10 6.38
C ILE A 300 -38.33 15.83 6.79
N CYS A 301 -38.18 16.76 7.72
CA CYS A 301 -39.31 17.38 8.41
C CYS A 301 -39.39 18.87 8.10
N ASP A 302 -40.60 19.36 7.95
CA ASP A 302 -40.86 20.80 7.89
C ASP A 302 -40.61 21.42 9.25
N LEU A 303 -39.68 22.38 9.30
CA LEU A 303 -39.22 22.97 10.56
C LEU A 303 -40.28 23.88 11.20
N ALA A 304 -41.26 24.37 10.44
CA ALA A 304 -42.32 25.22 10.95
C ALA A 304 -43.47 24.40 11.57
N THR A 305 -43.81 23.26 10.96
CA THR A 305 -44.96 22.44 11.35
C THR A 305 -44.58 21.18 12.12
N GLY A 306 -43.32 20.73 12.03
CA GLY A 306 -42.84 19.47 12.59
C GLY A 306 -43.26 18.22 11.82
N LYS A 307 -44.07 18.37 10.76
CA LYS A 307 -44.57 17.27 9.94
C LYS A 307 -43.48 16.70 9.04
N ILE A 308 -43.58 15.40 8.75
CA ILE A 308 -42.71 14.74 7.76
C ILE A 308 -43.21 15.12 6.36
N VAL A 309 -42.31 15.63 5.52
CA VAL A 309 -42.62 16.04 4.15
C VAL A 309 -41.93 15.17 3.10
N SER A 310 -40.82 14.53 3.47
CA SER A 310 -40.06 13.66 2.58
C SER A 310 -39.28 12.64 3.40
N PHE A 311 -38.85 11.56 2.77
CA PHE A 311 -37.85 10.64 3.31
C PHE A 311 -36.65 10.58 2.38
N GLU A 312 -35.43 10.67 2.91
CA GLU A 312 -34.24 10.30 2.15
C GLU A 312 -34.08 8.79 2.13
N SER A 313 -33.96 8.21 0.94
CA SER A 313 -33.67 6.80 0.75
C SER A 313 -32.17 6.55 0.75
N LEU A 314 -31.74 5.63 1.61
CA LEU A 314 -30.35 5.32 1.86
C LEU A 314 -30.12 3.83 1.64
N ALA A 315 -29.28 3.49 0.67
CA ALA A 315 -28.93 2.11 0.38
C ALA A 315 -28.31 1.42 1.61
N ARG A 316 -28.73 0.18 1.85
CA ARG A 316 -28.19 -0.72 2.87
C ARG A 316 -27.80 -2.01 2.21
N TRP A 317 -26.64 -2.50 2.62
CA TRP A 317 -26.13 -3.76 2.12
C TRP A 317 -25.57 -4.60 3.25
N ARG A 318 -26.12 -5.81 3.36
CA ARG A 318 -25.60 -6.87 4.23
C ARG A 318 -24.94 -7.92 3.34
N THR A 319 -23.67 -8.18 3.59
CA THR A 319 -22.87 -9.19 2.87
C THR A 319 -23.43 -10.60 3.06
N GLU A 320 -23.04 -11.54 2.20
CA GLU A 320 -23.40 -12.96 2.34
C GLU A 320 -22.92 -13.54 3.68
N ALA A 321 -21.83 -13.01 4.23
CA ALA A 321 -21.29 -13.38 5.54
C ALA A 321 -22.07 -12.77 6.73
N GLY A 322 -23.12 -11.97 6.46
CA GLY A 322 -23.98 -11.36 7.48
C GLY A 322 -23.45 -10.05 8.08
N ALA A 323 -22.39 -9.46 7.52
CA ALA A 323 -21.87 -8.16 7.97
C ALA A 323 -22.57 -7.00 7.25
N ASP A 324 -22.96 -5.96 8.00
CA ASP A 324 -23.50 -4.72 7.46
C ASP A 324 -22.36 -3.82 6.94
N LEU A 325 -22.40 -3.45 5.66
CA LEU A 325 -21.42 -2.55 5.04
C LEU A 325 -21.98 -1.13 4.92
N SER A 326 -21.16 -0.15 5.29
CA SER A 326 -21.52 1.26 5.17
C SER A 326 -21.58 1.68 3.70
N PRO A 327 -22.53 2.55 3.29
CA PRO A 327 -22.49 3.20 1.98
C PRO A 327 -21.14 3.86 1.67
N SER A 328 -20.48 4.44 2.68
CA SER A 328 -19.14 5.03 2.51
C SER A 328 -18.06 4.02 2.11
N ASP A 329 -18.29 2.73 2.33
CA ASP A 329 -17.34 1.66 1.98
C ASP A 329 -17.59 1.09 0.58
N PHE A 330 -18.86 0.90 0.18
CA PHE A 330 -19.20 0.23 -1.09
C PHE A 330 -19.58 1.16 -2.24
N ILE A 331 -20.09 2.38 -1.98
CA ILE A 331 -20.43 3.34 -3.04
C ILE A 331 -19.19 3.75 -3.86
N PRO A 332 -18.02 4.06 -3.25
CA PRO A 332 -16.81 4.34 -4.03
C PRO A 332 -16.39 3.18 -4.94
N VAL A 333 -16.55 1.93 -4.47
CA VAL A 333 -16.26 0.74 -5.27
C VAL A 333 -17.26 0.60 -6.42
N ALA A 334 -18.54 0.89 -6.18
CA ALA A 334 -19.57 0.89 -7.22
C ALA A 334 -19.28 1.93 -8.31
N GLU A 335 -18.79 3.10 -7.92
CA GLU A 335 -18.40 4.19 -8.81
C GLU A 335 -17.20 3.82 -9.70
N GLU A 336 -16.13 3.29 -9.08
CA GLU A 336 -14.92 2.86 -9.80
C GLU A 336 -15.17 1.69 -10.76
N SER A 337 -15.97 0.71 -10.34
CA SER A 337 -16.29 -0.49 -11.13
C SER A 337 -17.42 -0.28 -12.16
N GLY A 338 -18.16 0.82 -12.06
CA GLY A 338 -19.34 1.09 -12.88
C GLY A 338 -20.63 0.40 -12.41
N LEU A 339 -20.59 -0.35 -11.31
CA LEU A 339 -21.79 -0.92 -10.65
C LEU A 339 -22.73 0.14 -10.07
N ILE A 340 -22.32 1.40 -10.00
CA ILE A 340 -23.17 2.52 -9.58
C ILE A 340 -24.40 2.69 -10.47
N VAL A 341 -24.31 2.31 -11.76
CA VAL A 341 -25.44 2.39 -12.71
C VAL A 341 -26.54 1.37 -12.37
N PRO A 342 -26.26 0.05 -12.31
CA PRO A 342 -27.29 -0.93 -11.92
C PRO A 342 -27.76 -0.73 -10.47
N LEU A 343 -26.88 -0.29 -9.57
CA LEU A 343 -27.26 0.04 -8.20
C LEU A 343 -28.26 1.20 -8.13
N GLY A 344 -28.00 2.29 -8.86
CA GLY A 344 -28.89 3.45 -8.90
C GLY A 344 -30.25 3.15 -9.54
N ARG A 345 -30.29 2.27 -10.57
CA ARG A 345 -31.54 1.76 -11.16
C ARG A 345 -32.38 1.02 -10.14
N TRP A 346 -31.78 0.05 -9.45
CA TRP A 346 -32.43 -0.69 -8.38
C TRP A 346 -32.96 0.23 -7.28
N ALA A 347 -32.14 1.19 -6.81
CA ALA A 347 -32.55 2.11 -5.75
C ALA A 347 -33.75 2.99 -6.17
N MET A 348 -33.78 3.42 -7.43
CA MET A 348 -34.89 4.23 -7.96
C MET A 348 -36.19 3.43 -8.07
N GLU A 349 -36.12 2.22 -8.62
CA GLU A 349 -37.27 1.30 -8.70
C GLU A 349 -37.80 0.95 -7.31
N GLU A 350 -36.92 0.64 -6.37
CA GLU A 350 -37.27 0.30 -4.99
C GLU A 350 -37.92 1.49 -4.26
N ALA A 351 -37.40 2.71 -4.43
CA ALA A 351 -37.99 3.91 -3.87
C ALA A 351 -39.40 4.19 -4.42
N ALA A 352 -39.59 4.05 -5.74
CA ALA A 352 -40.91 4.20 -6.37
C ALA A 352 -41.89 3.12 -5.91
N ARG A 353 -41.42 1.87 -5.76
CA ARG A 353 -42.21 0.77 -5.20
C ARG A 353 -42.66 1.05 -3.78
N THR A 354 -41.76 1.47 -2.89
CA THR A 354 -42.08 1.78 -1.50
C THR A 354 -43.12 2.89 -1.40
N LEU A 355 -42.98 3.95 -2.21
CA LEU A 355 -43.99 5.02 -2.27
C LEU A 355 -45.37 4.49 -2.67
N ALA A 356 -45.44 3.62 -3.68
CA ALA A 356 -46.72 3.04 -4.12
C ALA A 356 -47.36 2.13 -3.05
N GLU A 357 -46.54 1.46 -2.25
CA GLU A 357 -46.99 0.65 -1.12
C GLU A 357 -47.55 1.52 0.02
N TRP A 358 -46.87 2.62 0.35
CA TRP A 358 -47.36 3.59 1.33
C TRP A 358 -48.65 4.26 0.87
N ASP A 359 -48.75 4.62 -0.41
CA ASP A 359 -49.97 5.19 -0.98
C ASP A 359 -51.14 4.19 -0.85
N ARG A 360 -50.92 2.92 -1.22
CA ARG A 360 -51.92 1.85 -1.05
C ARG A 360 -52.34 1.66 0.41
N ALA A 361 -51.39 1.69 1.35
CA ALA A 361 -51.66 1.54 2.77
C ALA A 361 -52.43 2.73 3.36
N SER A 362 -52.24 3.94 2.82
CA SER A 362 -52.95 5.15 3.25
C SER A 362 -54.32 5.33 2.57
N GLY A 363 -54.63 4.53 1.55
CA GLY A 363 -55.85 4.63 0.76
C GLY A 363 -55.82 5.74 -0.31
N GLY A 364 -54.64 6.22 -0.68
CA GLY A 364 -54.46 7.34 -1.62
C GLY A 364 -53.02 7.88 -1.57
N ASP A 365 -52.83 9.14 -1.95
CA ASP A 365 -51.54 9.82 -1.79
C ASP A 365 -51.21 9.98 -0.29
N CYS A 366 -50.13 9.37 0.20
CA CYS A 366 -49.71 9.45 1.61
C CYS A 366 -49.07 10.80 2.00
N GLY A 367 -48.97 11.75 1.07
CA GLY A 367 -48.60 13.14 1.30
C GLY A 367 -47.10 13.41 1.43
N VAL A 368 -46.25 12.42 1.16
CA VAL A 368 -44.78 12.56 1.29
C VAL A 368 -44.03 12.27 0.00
N LYS A 369 -42.86 12.87 -0.12
CA LYS A 369 -41.89 12.57 -1.18
C LYS A 369 -40.85 11.54 -0.73
N VAL A 370 -40.14 10.94 -1.67
CA VAL A 370 -38.90 10.20 -1.40
C VAL A 370 -37.75 10.83 -2.17
N ALA A 371 -36.64 11.09 -1.47
CA ALA A 371 -35.40 11.58 -2.04
C ALA A 371 -34.46 10.42 -2.38
N VAL A 372 -33.87 10.44 -3.56
CA VAL A 372 -32.95 9.41 -4.08
C VAL A 372 -31.67 10.08 -4.55
N ASN A 373 -30.54 9.59 -4.05
CA ASN A 373 -29.21 10.08 -4.40
C ASN A 373 -28.78 9.64 -5.81
N LEU A 374 -28.26 10.57 -6.61
CA LEU A 374 -27.71 10.32 -7.94
C LEU A 374 -26.21 10.60 -7.98
N SER A 375 -25.43 9.59 -8.33
CA SER A 375 -23.98 9.74 -8.54
C SER A 375 -23.67 10.55 -9.80
N ALA A 376 -22.62 11.36 -9.74
CA ALA A 376 -22.04 12.05 -10.89
C ALA A 376 -21.72 11.10 -12.05
N ILE A 377 -21.21 9.91 -11.74
CA ILE A 377 -20.85 8.90 -12.74
C ILE A 377 -22.11 8.33 -13.40
N GLN A 378 -23.19 8.15 -12.65
CA GLN A 378 -24.47 7.67 -13.18
C GLN A 378 -25.05 8.70 -14.15
N LEU A 379 -25.04 9.99 -13.79
CA LEU A 379 -25.46 11.07 -14.70
C LEU A 379 -24.66 11.01 -16.01
N GLN A 380 -23.35 10.74 -15.97
CA GLN A 380 -22.48 10.68 -17.14
C GLN A 380 -22.68 9.43 -18.01
N ARG A 381 -22.86 8.26 -17.39
CA ARG A 381 -22.83 6.97 -18.08
C ARG A 381 -24.20 6.41 -18.42
N ASP A 382 -25.26 6.92 -17.81
CA ASP A 382 -26.62 6.38 -17.95
C ASP A 382 -27.59 7.34 -18.65
N GLN A 383 -28.72 6.81 -19.11
CA GLN A 383 -29.90 7.57 -19.55
C GLN A 383 -30.82 7.80 -18.36
N VAL A 384 -30.37 8.62 -17.39
CA VAL A 384 -31.06 8.85 -16.12
C VAL A 384 -32.53 9.25 -16.29
N PRO A 385 -32.90 10.18 -17.19
CA PRO A 385 -34.31 10.58 -17.35
C PRO A 385 -35.22 9.42 -17.82
N ALA A 386 -34.74 8.58 -18.74
CA ALA A 386 -35.49 7.40 -19.16
C ALA A 386 -35.67 6.41 -18.00
N MET A 387 -34.62 6.17 -17.23
CA MET A 387 -34.65 5.31 -16.03
C MET A 387 -35.65 5.81 -14.98
N VAL A 388 -35.68 7.12 -14.71
CA VAL A 388 -36.65 7.73 -13.80
C VAL A 388 -38.07 7.57 -14.32
N SER A 389 -38.29 7.86 -15.61
CA SER A 389 -39.59 7.72 -16.26
C SER A 389 -40.14 6.29 -16.18
N ASP A 390 -39.28 5.29 -16.41
CA ASP A 390 -39.67 3.88 -16.37
C ASP A 390 -40.08 3.46 -14.95
N ALA A 391 -39.30 3.84 -13.93
CA ALA A 391 -39.60 3.53 -12.53
C ALA A 391 -40.92 4.17 -12.06
N LEU A 392 -41.15 5.45 -12.42
CA LEU A 392 -42.40 6.15 -12.14
C LEU A 392 -43.60 5.47 -12.81
N ALA A 393 -43.49 5.15 -14.10
CA ALA A 393 -44.57 4.54 -14.87
C ALA A 393 -44.92 3.13 -14.38
N GLN A 394 -43.91 2.32 -14.03
CA GLN A 394 -44.10 0.97 -13.53
C GLN A 394 -44.88 0.91 -12.21
N HIS A 395 -44.68 1.90 -11.34
CA HIS A 395 -45.32 1.94 -10.01
C HIS A 395 -46.49 2.94 -9.93
N GLY A 396 -46.79 3.67 -11.01
CA GLY A 396 -47.88 4.63 -11.06
C GLY A 396 -47.67 5.84 -10.15
N ILE A 397 -46.41 6.24 -9.94
CA ILE A 397 -46.03 7.38 -9.10
C ILE A 397 -45.88 8.62 -9.96
N ASP A 398 -46.41 9.75 -9.47
CA ASP A 398 -46.19 11.06 -10.09
C ASP A 398 -44.79 11.57 -9.77
N GLY A 399 -44.08 12.13 -10.76
CA GLY A 399 -42.70 12.57 -10.56
C GLY A 399 -42.52 13.64 -9.49
N SER A 400 -43.56 14.42 -9.16
CA SER A 400 -43.53 15.40 -8.06
C SER A 400 -43.31 14.77 -6.67
N ARG A 401 -43.54 13.46 -6.55
CA ARG A 401 -43.30 12.64 -5.35
C ARG A 401 -41.85 12.19 -5.22
N LEU A 402 -41.00 12.44 -6.21
CA LEU A 402 -39.57 12.14 -6.15
C LEU A 402 -38.73 13.41 -6.05
N THR A 403 -37.73 13.34 -5.18
CA THR A 403 -36.64 14.31 -5.09
C THR A 403 -35.36 13.62 -5.52
N LEU A 404 -34.62 14.19 -6.46
CA LEU A 404 -33.35 13.65 -6.92
C LEU A 404 -32.23 14.51 -6.36
N GLU A 405 -31.34 13.89 -5.60
CA GLU A 405 -30.25 14.58 -4.91
C GLU A 405 -28.96 14.41 -5.70
N LEU A 406 -28.26 15.51 -5.95
CA LEU A 406 -27.03 15.53 -6.72
C LEU A 406 -25.96 16.33 -5.98
N THR A 407 -24.75 15.80 -5.91
CA THR A 407 -23.64 16.50 -5.27
C THR A 407 -23.14 17.67 -6.13
N GLU A 408 -22.55 18.67 -5.48
CA GLU A 408 -21.96 19.83 -6.16
C GLU A 408 -20.90 19.43 -7.21
N SER A 409 -20.07 18.43 -6.88
CA SER A 409 -18.99 17.96 -7.75
C SER A 409 -19.49 17.32 -9.05
N ALA A 410 -20.72 16.80 -9.06
CA ALA A 410 -21.33 16.25 -10.26
C ALA A 410 -21.40 17.31 -11.37
N ILE A 411 -21.82 18.53 -11.03
CA ILE A 411 -22.09 19.63 -11.98
C ILE A 411 -20.82 20.12 -12.69
N VAL A 412 -19.68 20.14 -11.99
CA VAL A 412 -18.43 20.72 -12.51
C VAL A 412 -17.86 19.92 -13.69
N SER A 413 -18.20 18.63 -13.79
CA SER A 413 -17.60 17.72 -14.77
C SER A 413 -18.05 17.98 -16.23
N ASP A 414 -19.34 18.28 -16.45
CA ASP A 414 -19.92 18.61 -17.76
C ASP A 414 -21.23 19.43 -17.59
N PRO A 415 -21.11 20.76 -17.40
CA PRO A 415 -22.25 21.61 -17.01
C PRO A 415 -23.40 21.62 -18.03
N ASP A 416 -23.10 21.65 -19.33
CA ASP A 416 -24.12 21.76 -20.38
C ASP A 416 -24.94 20.48 -20.52
N ARG A 417 -24.29 19.32 -20.42
CA ARG A 417 -24.96 18.03 -20.47
C ARG A 417 -25.81 17.83 -19.23
N ILE A 418 -25.28 18.13 -18.05
CA ILE A 418 -26.01 18.01 -16.78
C ILE A 418 -27.22 18.94 -16.75
N ALA A 419 -27.08 20.19 -17.22
CA ALA A 419 -28.19 21.12 -17.31
C ALA A 419 -29.32 20.62 -18.25
N ARG A 420 -29.00 19.87 -19.31
CA ARG A 420 -30.02 19.22 -20.17
C ARG A 420 -30.72 18.08 -19.41
N THR A 421 -29.94 17.18 -18.81
CA THR A 421 -30.48 16.06 -18.02
C THR A 421 -31.37 16.55 -16.88
N MET A 422 -30.96 17.59 -16.16
CA MET A 422 -31.77 18.20 -15.09
C MET A 422 -33.11 18.73 -15.63
N ARG A 423 -33.12 19.40 -16.79
CA ARG A 423 -34.38 19.86 -17.41
C ARG A 423 -35.30 18.71 -17.79
N GLU A 424 -34.76 17.64 -18.38
CA GLU A 424 -35.54 16.44 -18.69
C GLU A 424 -36.13 15.80 -17.42
N LEU A 425 -35.40 15.79 -16.31
CA LEU A 425 -35.93 15.33 -15.01
C LEU A 425 -37.01 16.25 -14.46
N LYS A 426 -36.90 17.57 -14.66
CA LYS A 426 -37.96 18.53 -14.32
C LYS A 426 -39.20 18.35 -15.16
N ASP A 427 -39.06 18.00 -16.43
CA ASP A 427 -40.20 17.71 -17.33
C ASP A 427 -40.98 16.46 -16.88
N LEU A 428 -40.34 15.54 -16.16
CA LEU A 428 -40.99 14.42 -15.48
C LEU A 428 -41.69 14.83 -14.17
N GLY A 429 -41.55 16.07 -13.72
CA GLY A 429 -42.13 16.60 -12.48
C GLY A 429 -41.24 16.45 -11.24
N ALA A 430 -40.04 15.87 -11.37
CA ALA A 430 -39.15 15.64 -10.23
C ALA A 430 -38.70 16.94 -9.55
N THR A 431 -38.46 16.86 -8.24
CA THR A 431 -37.78 17.91 -7.48
C THR A 431 -36.28 17.66 -7.55
N LEU A 432 -35.47 18.68 -7.82
CA LEU A 432 -34.01 18.54 -7.83
C LEU A 432 -33.41 19.22 -6.59
N ALA A 433 -32.62 18.46 -5.84
CA ALA A 433 -31.91 18.95 -4.66
C ALA A 433 -30.39 18.88 -4.89
N MET A 434 -29.69 19.92 -4.45
CA MET A 434 -28.23 19.93 -4.41
C MET A 434 -27.76 19.50 -3.02
N ASP A 435 -27.00 18.42 -2.99
CA ASP A 435 -26.46 17.82 -1.77
C ASP A 435 -25.05 18.34 -1.44
N ASP A 436 -24.65 18.24 -0.16
CA ASP A 436 -23.34 18.64 0.37
C ASP A 436 -22.92 20.10 0.06
N PHE A 437 -23.87 21.03 -0.04
CA PHE A 437 -23.57 22.40 -0.47
C PHE A 437 -22.63 23.14 0.48
N GLY A 438 -21.57 23.73 -0.09
CA GLY A 438 -20.59 24.55 0.64
C GLY A 438 -19.29 23.83 1.01
N THR A 439 -19.18 22.52 0.73
CA THR A 439 -17.95 21.75 0.93
C THR A 439 -17.02 21.75 -0.30
N GLY A 440 -17.52 22.21 -1.46
CA GLY A 440 -16.81 22.28 -2.74
C GLY A 440 -16.59 23.69 -3.31
N TYR A 441 -16.04 23.76 -4.53
CA TYR A 441 -15.85 25.00 -5.29
C TYR A 441 -17.08 25.32 -6.17
N SER A 442 -18.15 25.83 -5.56
CA SER A 442 -19.34 26.26 -6.29
C SER A 442 -19.05 27.56 -7.03
N ASN A 443 -19.11 27.53 -8.37
CA ASN A 443 -19.23 28.75 -9.15
C ASN A 443 -20.70 29.21 -9.11
N LEU A 444 -20.98 30.21 -8.27
CA LEU A 444 -22.30 30.86 -8.10
C LEU A 444 -23.00 31.18 -9.42
N ALA A 445 -22.24 31.51 -10.47
CA ALA A 445 -22.79 31.79 -11.78
C ALA A 445 -23.50 30.58 -12.41
N TYR A 446 -22.99 29.37 -12.20
CA TYR A 446 -23.62 28.14 -12.70
C TYR A 446 -24.86 27.78 -11.87
N LEU A 447 -24.80 27.95 -10.55
CA LEU A 447 -25.93 27.65 -9.66
C LEU A 447 -27.20 28.40 -10.06
N GLN A 448 -27.07 29.67 -10.47
CA GLN A 448 -28.18 30.50 -10.94
C GLN A 448 -28.84 29.95 -12.22
N SER A 449 -28.09 29.25 -13.07
CA SER A 449 -28.57 28.76 -14.38
C SER A 449 -29.23 27.38 -14.32
N LEU A 450 -29.07 26.66 -13.21
CA LEU A 450 -29.53 25.28 -13.06
C LEU A 450 -30.93 25.23 -12.43
N PRO A 451 -31.80 24.30 -12.85
CA PRO A 451 -33.16 24.22 -12.35
C PRO A 451 -33.25 23.48 -11.00
N ILE A 452 -32.52 23.96 -9.99
CA ILE A 452 -32.46 23.36 -8.65
C ILE A 452 -33.57 23.95 -7.77
N ASP A 453 -34.28 23.10 -7.04
CA ASP A 453 -35.40 23.51 -6.17
C ASP A 453 -35.00 23.60 -4.69
N VAL A 454 -34.02 22.79 -4.26
CA VAL A 454 -33.63 22.62 -2.86
C VAL A 454 -32.11 22.63 -2.71
N LEU A 455 -31.59 23.34 -1.72
CA LEU A 455 -30.20 23.26 -1.27
C LEU A 455 -30.13 22.54 0.08
N LYS A 456 -29.34 21.47 0.17
CA LYS A 456 -29.05 20.77 1.43
C LYS A 456 -27.78 21.34 2.05
N ILE A 457 -27.91 21.84 3.28
CA ILE A 457 -26.80 22.41 4.06
C ILE A 457 -26.12 21.25 4.76
N ASP A 458 -24.86 20.99 4.39
CA ASP A 458 -24.08 19.89 4.92
C ASP A 458 -23.98 19.92 6.45
N ARG A 459 -23.99 18.72 7.03
CA ARG A 459 -23.91 18.49 8.46
C ARG A 459 -22.69 19.16 9.11
N SER A 460 -21.56 19.34 8.41
CA SER A 460 -20.37 19.96 8.99
C SER A 460 -20.59 21.42 9.41
N PHE A 461 -21.49 22.14 8.72
CA PHE A 461 -21.86 23.52 9.04
C PHE A 461 -22.93 23.60 10.13
N VAL A 462 -23.82 22.61 10.19
CA VAL A 462 -24.91 22.54 11.18
C VAL A 462 -24.40 22.04 12.53
N THR A 463 -23.52 21.04 12.53
CA THR A 463 -22.99 20.42 13.76
C THR A 463 -22.15 21.44 14.56
N GLY A 464 -22.55 21.68 15.80
CA GLY A 464 -21.85 22.59 16.71
C GLY A 464 -22.07 24.08 16.42
N MET A 465 -22.96 24.45 15.47
CA MET A 465 -23.18 25.85 15.10
C MET A 465 -23.65 26.73 16.27
N LEU A 466 -24.37 26.16 17.25
CA LEU A 466 -24.84 26.94 18.42
C LEU A 466 -23.69 27.51 19.27
N ALA A 467 -22.51 26.88 19.21
CA ALA A 467 -21.32 27.32 19.95
C ALA A 467 -20.30 28.08 19.07
N ASP A 468 -20.54 28.18 17.76
CA ASP A 468 -19.59 28.68 16.78
C ASP A 468 -20.23 29.77 15.90
N ARG A 469 -19.81 31.02 16.11
CA ARG A 469 -20.35 32.18 15.39
C ARG A 469 -20.04 32.14 13.89
N ASP A 470 -18.92 31.55 13.48
CA ASP A 470 -18.52 31.50 12.08
C ASP A 470 -19.41 30.53 11.33
N LYS A 471 -19.74 29.37 11.93
CA LYS A 471 -20.73 28.43 11.37
C LYS A 471 -22.12 29.06 11.23
N VAL A 472 -22.57 29.83 12.21
CA VAL A 472 -23.85 30.57 12.11
C VAL A 472 -23.83 31.56 10.95
N ALA A 473 -22.71 32.27 10.74
CA ALA A 473 -22.57 33.21 9.64
C ALA A 473 -22.63 32.50 8.27
N ILE A 474 -21.98 31.33 8.14
CA ILE A 474 -22.02 30.51 6.93
C ILE A 474 -23.45 30.03 6.63
N VAL A 475 -24.13 29.45 7.62
CA VAL A 475 -25.52 28.99 7.46
C VAL A 475 -26.44 30.13 7.03
N ARG A 476 -26.30 31.32 7.64
CA ARG A 476 -27.06 32.52 7.24
C ARG A 476 -26.78 32.95 5.80
N ALA A 477 -25.52 32.87 5.36
CA ALA A 477 -25.14 33.20 3.98
C ALA A 477 -25.79 32.22 2.99
N ILE A 478 -25.76 30.92 3.28
CA ILE A 478 -26.39 29.89 2.44
C ILE A 478 -27.91 30.10 2.38
N LEU A 479 -28.57 30.34 3.51
CA LEU A 479 -30.02 30.63 3.56
C LEU A 479 -30.39 31.87 2.75
N SER A 480 -29.58 32.94 2.84
CA SER A 480 -29.78 34.17 2.08
C SER A 480 -29.62 33.95 0.58
N LEU A 481 -28.63 33.16 0.17
CA LEU A 481 -28.40 32.76 -1.22
C LEU A 481 -29.58 31.94 -1.76
N ALA A 482 -30.01 30.93 -1.03
CA ALA A 482 -31.14 30.08 -1.41
C ALA A 482 -32.40 30.92 -1.63
N THR A 483 -32.69 31.83 -0.69
CA THR A 483 -33.82 32.76 -0.77
C THR A 483 -33.74 33.65 -2.01
N ALA A 484 -32.55 34.21 -2.31
CA ALA A 484 -32.33 35.05 -3.47
C ALA A 484 -32.52 34.31 -4.81
N LEU A 485 -32.25 33.01 -4.84
CA LEU A 485 -32.40 32.14 -6.00
C LEU A 485 -33.78 31.44 -6.06
N GLY A 486 -34.67 31.68 -5.09
CA GLY A 486 -35.98 31.05 -5.03
C GLY A 486 -35.95 29.56 -4.65
N MET A 487 -34.87 29.11 -4.02
CA MET A 487 -34.65 27.72 -3.59
C MET A 487 -35.07 27.54 -2.13
N ARG A 488 -35.60 26.36 -1.79
CA ARG A 488 -35.80 25.94 -0.40
C ARG A 488 -34.52 25.35 0.18
N THR A 489 -34.43 25.25 1.50
CA THR A 489 -33.24 24.68 2.16
C THR A 489 -33.59 23.56 3.11
N THR A 490 -32.76 22.52 3.12
CA THR A 490 -32.79 21.44 4.12
C THR A 490 -31.50 21.50 4.93
N ALA A 491 -31.58 21.51 6.25
CA ALA A 491 -30.41 21.41 7.11
C ALA A 491 -30.19 19.96 7.57
N GLU A 492 -28.98 19.44 7.38
CA GLU A 492 -28.63 18.07 7.75
C GLU A 492 -27.94 17.96 9.10
N GLY A 493 -28.03 16.79 9.72
CA GLY A 493 -27.40 16.52 11.00
C GLY A 493 -28.00 17.32 12.16
N VAL A 494 -29.31 17.56 12.13
CA VAL A 494 -30.03 18.15 13.25
C VAL A 494 -30.11 17.14 14.40
N GLU A 495 -29.34 17.39 15.46
CA GLU A 495 -29.20 16.47 16.61
C GLU A 495 -29.96 16.91 17.87
N SER A 496 -30.49 18.14 17.91
CA SER A 496 -31.24 18.65 19.07
C SER A 496 -32.43 19.53 18.67
N ASN A 497 -33.40 19.65 19.58
CA ASN A 497 -34.58 20.49 19.37
C ASN A 497 -34.22 21.98 19.33
N GLU A 498 -33.23 22.40 20.13
CA GLU A 498 -32.71 23.77 20.14
C GLU A 498 -32.09 24.13 18.79
N LEU A 499 -31.35 23.19 18.19
CA LEU A 499 -30.79 23.35 16.87
C LEU A 499 -31.88 23.45 15.79
N SER A 500 -32.89 22.58 15.86
CA SER A 500 -34.07 22.63 14.98
C SER A 500 -34.78 23.98 15.06
N GLN A 501 -35.04 24.50 16.26
CA GLN A 501 -35.70 25.79 16.47
C GLN A 501 -34.84 26.95 15.98
N THR A 502 -33.52 26.89 16.18
CA THR A 502 -32.60 27.91 15.71
C THR A 502 -32.59 27.96 14.17
N LEU A 503 -32.50 26.81 13.51
CA LEU A 503 -32.56 26.71 12.05
C LEU A 503 -33.89 27.23 11.49
N ALA A 504 -35.01 26.88 12.13
CA ALA A 504 -36.33 27.40 11.77
C ALA A 504 -36.38 28.94 11.89
N ALA A 505 -35.86 29.49 12.99
CA ALA A 505 -35.81 30.94 13.23
C ALA A 505 -34.89 31.69 12.25
N LEU A 506 -33.88 31.02 11.70
CA LEU A 506 -33.02 31.55 10.65
C LEU A 506 -33.67 31.51 9.26
N GLY A 507 -34.82 30.85 9.11
CA GLY A 507 -35.56 30.73 7.85
C GLY A 507 -35.27 29.44 7.07
N CYS A 508 -34.68 28.43 7.70
CA CYS A 508 -34.52 27.12 7.08
C CYS A 508 -35.89 26.42 6.95
N ALA A 509 -36.20 25.86 5.78
CA ALA A 509 -37.49 25.23 5.52
C ALA A 509 -37.59 23.82 6.12
N TYR A 510 -36.56 23.00 5.90
CA TYR A 510 -36.56 21.59 6.25
C TYR A 510 -35.39 21.20 7.15
N GLY A 511 -35.59 20.18 7.97
CA GLY A 511 -34.57 19.61 8.83
C GLY A 511 -34.50 18.10 8.69
N GLN A 512 -33.29 17.57 8.72
CA GLN A 512 -33.00 16.15 8.72
C GLN A 512 -31.94 15.83 9.77
N GLY A 513 -32.14 14.78 10.55
CA GLY A 513 -31.17 14.37 11.56
C GLY A 513 -31.75 13.46 12.63
N TYR A 514 -30.88 13.03 13.54
CA TYR A 514 -31.21 12.04 14.57
C TYR A 514 -32.15 12.55 15.66
N VAL A 515 -32.38 13.86 15.74
CA VAL A 515 -33.45 14.40 16.60
C VAL A 515 -34.84 13.91 16.17
N TYR A 516 -35.02 13.60 14.88
CA TYR A 516 -36.29 13.10 14.34
C TYR A 516 -36.31 11.58 14.35
N ALA A 517 -35.41 10.97 13.59
CA ALA A 517 -35.17 9.52 13.60
C ALA A 517 -33.82 9.21 12.94
N LYS A 518 -33.27 8.05 13.28
CA LYS A 518 -32.25 7.39 12.45
C LYS A 518 -32.92 6.85 11.17
N PRO A 519 -32.15 6.45 10.14
CA PRO A 519 -32.72 5.76 8.99
C PRO A 519 -33.46 4.48 9.42
N LEU A 520 -34.70 4.32 8.96
CA LEU A 520 -35.62 3.24 9.34
C LEU A 520 -35.93 2.31 8.16
N PRO A 521 -36.26 1.03 8.37
CA PRO A 521 -36.91 0.20 7.35
C PRO A 521 -38.24 0.79 6.87
N ALA A 522 -38.70 0.39 5.69
CA ALA A 522 -39.90 0.95 5.06
C ALA A 522 -41.16 0.91 5.95
N ASP A 523 -41.41 -0.21 6.64
CA ASP A 523 -42.58 -0.37 7.50
C ASP A 523 -42.54 0.55 8.72
N GLU A 524 -41.38 0.66 9.38
CA GLU A 524 -41.17 1.54 10.53
C GLU A 524 -41.24 3.02 10.12
N ALA A 525 -40.71 3.37 8.94
CA ALA A 525 -40.80 4.71 8.39
C ALA A 525 -42.26 5.11 8.10
N TYR A 526 -43.07 4.19 7.58
CA TYR A 526 -44.50 4.42 7.37
C TYR A 526 -45.28 4.59 8.68
N GLN A 527 -44.98 3.77 9.69
CA GLN A 527 -45.59 3.94 11.02
C GLN A 527 -45.26 5.31 11.61
N LEU A 528 -43.99 5.72 11.54
CA LEU A 528 -43.56 7.05 11.98
C LEU A 528 -44.27 8.16 11.20
N LEU A 529 -44.46 8.00 9.89
CA LEU A 529 -45.21 8.94 9.07
C LEU A 529 -46.65 9.12 9.60
N VAL A 530 -47.36 8.03 9.82
CA VAL A 530 -48.75 8.06 10.31
C VAL A 530 -48.83 8.71 11.69
N GLU A 531 -47.92 8.36 12.60
CA GLU A 531 -47.89 8.91 13.96
C GLU A 531 -47.60 10.41 14.00
N ARG A 532 -46.70 10.89 13.15
CA ARG A 532 -46.22 12.28 13.20
C ARG A 532 -47.08 13.26 12.39
N ASN A 533 -47.78 12.77 11.37
CA ASN A 533 -48.62 13.59 10.50
C ASN A 533 -50.11 13.55 10.84
N ALA A 534 -50.54 12.63 11.73
CA ALA A 534 -51.85 12.66 12.38
C ALA A 534 -52.07 13.96 13.17
#